data_AF-A0A378JQV3-F1
#
_entry.id   AF-A0A378JQV3-F1
#
_cell.length_a   1.000
_cell.length_b   1.000
_cell.length_c   1.000
_cell.angle_alpha   90.00
_cell.angle_beta   90.00
_cell.angle_gamma   90.00
#
_symmetry.space_group_name_H-M   'P 1'
#
loop_
_entity.id
_entity.type
_entity.pdbx_description
1 polymer ?
#
loop_
_entity_poly.entity_id
_entity_poly.type
_entity_poly.pdbx_seq_one_letter_code
_entity_poly.pdbx_strand_id
1 'polypeptide(L)'
;MLLTRKQFVELCNRAIFYTREKITIRNQKSGYQNYHRELKENRYFSINVRPPLINSSEHSYIYRHDFIEYTGLGNCHELAHFLLVEIGKRIEAYNATARLRVVSSKKFDHVYIEVLIQLANEIEVSRWEVDAWDPRIIDISIRPDGSIKNSEYLDYGYAVFTLNSIYSHEINYQKRYTFFQNPPKPIPGPPDLNATPEREILDKHPDLYRDYTLEESIKEGKIDPDGSIHYLQKASTWQL
;
A
#
# COMPACT_ATOMS: atom_id res chain seq x y z
N MET A 1 24.44 3.23 1.62
CA MET A 1 24.50 2.44 2.86
C MET A 1 23.57 1.24 2.70
N LEU A 2 23.92 0.07 3.25
CA LEU A 2 23.01 -1.08 3.25
C LEU A 2 22.19 -1.08 4.54
N LEU A 3 20.87 -1.28 4.42
CA LEU A 3 20.00 -1.45 5.57
C LEU A 3 20.14 -2.87 6.11
N THR A 4 20.11 -3.03 7.42
CA THR A 4 19.82 -4.35 8.00
C THR A 4 18.37 -4.75 7.69
N ARG A 5 18.09 -6.05 7.65
CA ARG A 5 16.72 -6.56 7.48
C ARG A 5 15.74 -6.01 8.50
N LYS A 6 16.16 -5.88 9.76
CA LYS A 6 15.36 -5.25 10.83
C LYS A 6 15.02 -3.80 10.49
N GLN A 7 16.01 -2.99 10.12
CA GLN A 7 15.77 -1.60 9.72
C GLN A 7 14.83 -1.50 8.52
N PHE A 8 14.98 -2.38 7.52
CA PHE A 8 14.09 -2.39 6.36
C PHE A 8 12.63 -2.66 6.78
N VAL A 9 12.39 -3.70 7.59
CA VAL A 9 11.04 -4.03 8.09
C VAL A 9 10.46 -2.89 8.94
N GLU A 10 11.25 -2.28 9.83
CA GLU A 10 10.84 -1.09 10.60
C GLU A 10 10.37 0.06 9.70
N LEU A 11 11.10 0.35 8.62
CA LEU A 11 10.73 1.43 7.69
C LEU A 11 9.45 1.12 6.93
N CYS A 12 9.27 -0.13 6.48
CA CYS A 12 8.04 -0.57 5.82
C CYS A 12 6.84 -0.54 6.77
N ASN A 13 6.98 -0.99 8.01
CA ASN A 13 5.93 -0.88 9.03
C ASN A 13 5.51 0.58 9.19
N ARG A 14 6.46 1.50 9.41
CA ARG A 14 6.15 2.94 9.55
C ARG A 14 5.47 3.52 8.31
N ALA A 15 5.80 3.06 7.11
CA ALA A 15 5.15 3.50 5.88
C ALA A 15 3.70 2.98 5.80
N ILE A 16 3.46 1.72 6.17
CA ILE A 16 2.12 1.13 6.21
C ILE A 16 1.25 1.83 7.25
N PHE A 17 1.73 2.00 8.49
CA PHE A 17 1.01 2.72 9.54
C PHE A 17 0.62 4.12 9.10
N TYR A 18 1.57 4.88 8.55
CA TYR A 18 1.29 6.24 8.04
C TYR A 18 0.25 6.22 6.92
N THR A 19 0.33 5.27 5.99
CA THR A 19 -0.63 5.13 4.90
C THR A 19 -2.04 4.84 5.43
N ARG A 20 -2.17 3.93 6.39
CA ARG A 20 -3.46 3.55 7.01
C ARG A 20 -4.07 4.66 7.85
N GLU A 21 -3.23 5.48 8.49
CA GLU A 21 -3.69 6.64 9.27
C GLU A 21 -4.23 7.75 8.35
N LYS A 22 -3.58 7.98 7.21
CA LYS A 22 -3.92 9.08 6.31
C LYS A 22 -5.04 8.76 5.33
N ILE A 23 -5.12 7.52 4.85
CA ILE A 23 -5.97 7.17 3.73
C ILE A 23 -7.09 6.23 4.18
N THR A 24 -8.33 6.69 4.04
CA THR A 24 -9.51 5.86 4.21
C THR A 24 -9.73 5.00 2.95
N ILE A 25 -9.87 3.69 3.15
CA ILE A 25 -10.10 2.72 2.07
C ILE A 25 -11.58 2.67 1.75
N ARG A 26 -11.98 3.36 0.70
CA ARG A 26 -13.41 3.60 0.39
C ARG A 26 -14.20 2.33 0.05
N ASN A 27 -13.53 1.29 -0.44
CA ASN A 27 -14.15 0.03 -0.86
C ASN A 27 -14.09 -1.04 0.23
N GLN A 28 -13.62 -0.70 1.43
CA GLN A 28 -13.84 -1.51 2.63
C GLN A 28 -15.09 -1.01 3.38
N LYS A 29 -15.73 -1.90 4.13
CA LYS A 29 -16.98 -1.64 4.86
C LYS A 29 -16.93 -0.34 5.68
N SER A 30 -15.91 -0.17 6.52
CA SER A 30 -15.75 1.00 7.38
C SER A 30 -15.57 2.29 6.59
N GLY A 31 -14.76 2.28 5.52
CA GLY A 31 -14.57 3.45 4.66
C GLY A 31 -15.85 3.82 3.91
N TYR A 32 -16.60 2.82 3.42
CA TYR A 32 -17.91 3.02 2.82
C TYR A 32 -18.91 3.64 3.80
N GLN A 33 -18.94 3.17 5.05
CA GLN A 33 -19.81 3.70 6.08
C GLN A 33 -19.45 5.15 6.43
N ASN A 34 -18.17 5.43 6.63
CA ASN A 34 -17.69 6.75 7.05
C ASN A 34 -17.88 7.83 5.98
N TYR A 35 -17.80 7.46 4.70
CA TYR A 35 -17.90 8.37 3.56
C TYR A 35 -19.07 8.05 2.63
N HIS A 36 -20.16 7.49 3.16
CA HIS A 36 -21.27 6.98 2.35
C HIS A 36 -21.79 8.01 1.35
N ARG A 37 -22.08 9.22 1.82
CA ARG A 37 -22.62 10.32 1.00
C ARG A 37 -21.66 10.68 -0.13
N GLU A 38 -20.39 10.89 0.22
CA GLU A 38 -19.36 11.23 -0.75
C GLU A 38 -19.21 10.14 -1.82
N LEU A 39 -19.29 8.87 -1.43
CA LEU A 39 -19.07 7.76 -2.34
C LEU A 39 -20.30 7.45 -3.21
N LYS A 40 -21.50 7.48 -2.63
CA LYS A 40 -22.74 7.03 -3.29
C LYS A 40 -23.54 8.18 -3.91
N GLU A 41 -23.73 9.26 -3.16
CA GLU A 41 -24.63 10.36 -3.54
C GLU A 41 -23.87 11.39 -4.39
N ASN A 42 -22.73 11.87 -3.89
CA ASN A 42 -21.92 12.89 -4.56
C ASN A 42 -21.01 12.33 -5.64
N ARG A 43 -20.80 11.00 -5.66
CA ARG A 43 -19.84 10.32 -6.57
C ARG A 43 -18.45 10.96 -6.54
N TYR A 44 -18.05 11.45 -5.36
CA TYR A 44 -16.86 12.25 -5.13
C TYR A 44 -15.62 11.61 -5.74
N PHE A 45 -15.39 10.33 -5.47
CA PHE A 45 -14.18 9.66 -5.91
C PHE A 45 -14.05 9.60 -7.45
N SER A 46 -15.15 9.33 -8.16
CA SER A 46 -15.14 9.28 -9.63
C SER A 46 -15.06 10.65 -10.30
N ILE A 47 -15.55 11.70 -9.64
CA ILE A 47 -15.56 13.06 -10.18
C ILE A 47 -14.25 13.77 -9.86
N ASN A 48 -13.79 13.66 -8.62
CA ASN A 48 -12.72 14.47 -8.08
C ASN A 48 -11.40 13.73 -7.96
N VAL A 49 -11.39 12.42 -7.68
CA VAL A 49 -10.14 11.69 -7.38
C VAL A 49 -9.59 10.94 -8.58
N ARG A 50 -10.40 10.11 -9.25
CA ARG A 50 -9.93 9.30 -10.37
C ARG A 50 -9.43 10.11 -11.57
N PRO A 51 -10.15 11.14 -12.07
CA PRO A 51 -9.73 11.79 -13.31
C PRO A 51 -8.35 12.46 -13.22
N PRO A 52 -8.01 13.22 -12.16
CA PRO A 52 -6.66 13.77 -12.01
C PRO A 52 -5.58 12.70 -11.91
N LEU A 53 -5.85 11.57 -11.24
CA LEU A 53 -4.90 10.47 -11.13
C LEU A 53 -4.68 9.76 -12.48
N ILE A 54 -5.74 9.48 -13.23
CA ILE A 54 -5.67 8.86 -14.56
C ILE A 54 -4.91 9.76 -15.55
N ASN A 55 -5.18 11.07 -15.51
CA ASN A 55 -4.58 12.03 -16.43
C ASN A 55 -3.16 12.45 -16.04
N SER A 56 -2.72 12.14 -14.81
CA SER A 56 -1.35 12.41 -14.38
C SER A 56 -0.35 11.45 -15.03
N SER A 57 0.85 11.93 -15.34
CA SER A 57 1.88 11.09 -15.95
C SER A 57 2.25 9.90 -15.05
N GLU A 58 2.73 8.82 -15.65
CA GLU A 58 3.14 7.60 -14.95
C GLU A 58 4.19 7.86 -13.84
N HIS A 59 5.07 8.85 -14.06
CA HIS A 59 6.14 9.21 -13.12
C HIS A 59 5.78 10.40 -12.21
N SER A 60 4.51 10.83 -12.18
CA SER A 60 4.01 11.88 -11.29
C SER A 60 3.84 11.37 -9.84
N TYR A 61 4.80 10.64 -9.30
CA TYR A 61 4.70 9.98 -7.97
C TYR A 61 4.34 10.95 -6.85
N ILE A 62 5.09 12.05 -6.72
CA ILE A 62 4.86 13.05 -5.67
C ILE A 62 3.52 13.76 -5.84
N TYR A 63 3.11 14.05 -7.08
CA TYR A 63 1.79 14.63 -7.31
C TYR A 63 0.68 13.67 -6.87
N ARG A 64 0.76 12.39 -7.29
CA ARG A 64 -0.22 11.36 -6.91
C ARG A 64 -0.25 11.18 -5.39
N HIS A 65 0.92 11.09 -4.76
CA HIS A 65 1.07 11.02 -3.31
C HIS A 65 0.38 12.20 -2.60
N ASP A 66 0.77 13.44 -2.90
CA ASP A 66 0.25 14.63 -2.23
C ASP A 66 -1.26 14.80 -2.49
N PHE A 67 -1.73 14.40 -3.67
CA PHE A 67 -3.15 14.44 -4.02
C PHE A 67 -3.98 13.42 -3.25
N ILE A 68 -3.48 12.19 -3.14
CA ILE A 68 -4.11 11.12 -2.36
C ILE A 68 -4.10 11.51 -0.87
N GLU A 69 -3.01 12.10 -0.36
CA GLU A 69 -2.96 12.64 1.01
C GLU A 69 -4.01 13.73 1.24
N TYR A 70 -4.12 14.66 0.29
CA TYR A 70 -5.04 15.78 0.39
C TYR A 70 -6.50 15.32 0.44
N THR A 71 -6.86 14.37 -0.42
CA THR A 71 -8.21 13.81 -0.50
C THR A 71 -8.51 12.84 0.64
N GLY A 72 -7.51 12.12 1.15
CA GLY A 72 -7.68 11.17 2.25
C GLY A 72 -8.53 9.94 1.91
N LEU A 73 -8.82 9.71 0.63
CA LEU A 73 -9.63 8.59 0.14
C LEU A 73 -8.91 7.86 -0.99
N GLY A 74 -8.91 6.53 -0.95
CA GLY A 74 -8.27 5.69 -1.97
C GLY A 74 -8.88 4.30 -2.07
N ASN A 75 -8.59 3.60 -3.18
CA ASN A 75 -8.67 2.13 -3.26
C ASN A 75 -7.25 1.55 -3.23
N CYS A 76 -7.12 0.24 -3.45
CA CYS A 76 -5.85 -0.48 -3.50
C CYS A 76 -4.76 0.21 -4.35
N HIS A 77 -5.11 0.69 -5.56
CA HIS A 77 -4.16 1.39 -6.43
C HIS A 77 -3.63 2.70 -5.83
N GLU A 78 -4.52 3.54 -5.31
CA GLU A 78 -4.13 4.78 -4.67
C GLU A 78 -3.28 4.53 -3.43
N LEU A 79 -3.66 3.54 -2.62
CA LEU A 79 -2.86 3.12 -1.47
C LEU A 79 -1.46 2.65 -1.87
N ALA A 80 -1.35 1.83 -2.91
CA ALA A 80 -0.05 1.36 -3.40
C ALA A 80 0.82 2.52 -3.89
N HIS A 81 0.28 3.45 -4.69
CA HIS A 81 1.04 4.61 -5.14
C HIS A 81 1.51 5.51 -3.99
N PHE A 82 0.65 5.72 -2.99
CA PHE A 82 0.99 6.46 -1.79
C PHE A 82 2.10 5.75 -0.99
N LEU A 83 1.91 4.45 -0.75
CA LEU A 83 2.85 3.61 -0.01
C LEU A 83 4.22 3.52 -0.69
N LEU A 84 4.27 3.47 -2.03
CA LEU A 84 5.51 3.45 -2.80
C LEU A 84 6.39 4.66 -2.47
N VAL A 85 5.79 5.87 -2.46
CA VAL A 85 6.51 7.10 -2.13
C VAL A 85 6.97 7.07 -0.67
N GLU A 86 6.11 6.64 0.24
CA GLU A 86 6.42 6.63 1.67
C GLU A 86 7.51 5.60 2.05
N ILE A 87 7.56 4.44 1.39
CA ILE A 87 8.66 3.48 1.50
C ILE A 87 9.94 4.08 0.92
N GLY A 88 9.87 4.61 -0.30
CA GLY A 88 11.04 5.18 -0.99
C GLY A 88 11.70 6.30 -0.20
N LYS A 89 10.89 7.24 0.32
CA LYS A 89 11.33 8.37 1.15
C LYS A 89 12.05 7.91 2.41
N ARG A 90 11.53 6.87 3.07
CA ARG A 90 12.13 6.30 4.29
C ARG A 90 13.44 5.57 4.01
N ILE A 91 13.54 4.85 2.90
CA ILE A 91 14.77 4.17 2.48
C ILE A 91 15.85 5.21 2.09
N GLU A 92 15.48 6.22 1.31
CA GLU A 92 16.40 7.27 0.87
C GLU A 92 16.92 8.10 2.05
N ALA A 93 16.10 8.37 3.06
CA ALA A 93 16.52 9.06 4.28
C ALA A 93 17.68 8.36 5.04
N TYR A 94 17.88 7.06 4.80
CA TYR A 94 19.01 6.28 5.33
C TYR A 94 20.18 6.15 4.34
N ASN A 95 20.18 6.94 3.26
CA ASN A 95 21.13 6.84 2.15
C ASN A 95 21.21 5.41 1.55
N ALA A 96 20.08 4.70 1.55
CA ALA A 96 19.93 3.39 0.95
C ALA A 96 19.14 3.51 -0.37
N THR A 97 19.27 2.50 -1.22
CA THR A 97 18.59 2.45 -2.51
C THR A 97 17.82 1.15 -2.64
N ALA A 98 16.58 1.25 -3.09
CA ALA A 98 15.75 0.11 -3.45
C ALA A 98 15.11 0.34 -4.81
N ARG A 99 14.79 -0.74 -5.52
CA ARG A 99 13.90 -0.70 -6.67
C ARG A 99 12.49 -0.99 -6.19
N LEU A 100 11.57 -0.06 -6.46
CA LEU A 100 10.17 -0.11 -6.05
C LEU A 100 9.31 -0.36 -7.28
N ARG A 101 8.36 -1.28 -7.17
CA ARG A 101 7.47 -1.63 -8.27
C ARG A 101 6.04 -1.74 -7.78
N VAL A 102 5.11 -1.18 -8.54
CA VAL A 102 3.69 -1.47 -8.35
C VAL A 102 3.37 -2.72 -9.16
N VAL A 103 2.91 -3.77 -8.49
CA VAL A 103 2.65 -5.07 -9.10
C VAL A 103 1.16 -5.38 -9.02
N SER A 104 0.58 -5.82 -10.14
CA SER A 104 -0.79 -6.32 -10.17
C SER A 104 -0.85 -7.79 -9.80
N SER A 105 -1.83 -8.14 -8.95
CA SER A 105 -2.18 -9.51 -8.63
C SER A 105 -2.67 -10.26 -9.88
N LYS A 106 -2.37 -11.56 -9.94
CA LYS A 106 -2.93 -12.46 -10.96
C LYS A 106 -4.31 -13.00 -10.58
N LYS A 107 -4.60 -13.06 -9.27
CA LYS A 107 -5.80 -13.73 -8.73
C LYS A 107 -6.95 -12.76 -8.51
N PHE A 108 -6.64 -11.53 -8.11
CA PHE A 108 -7.62 -10.53 -7.70
C PHE A 108 -7.33 -9.18 -8.37
N ASP A 109 -8.35 -8.33 -8.47
CA ASP A 109 -8.18 -6.93 -8.90
C ASP A 109 -7.54 -6.13 -7.75
N HIS A 110 -6.24 -6.33 -7.56
CA HIS A 110 -5.46 -5.74 -6.47
C HIS A 110 -4.03 -5.44 -6.90
N VAL A 111 -3.42 -4.45 -6.26
CA VAL A 111 -2.00 -4.11 -6.45
C VAL A 111 -1.28 -3.96 -5.12
N TYR A 112 0.00 -4.32 -5.12
CA TYR A 112 0.90 -4.19 -3.97
C TYR A 112 2.26 -3.65 -4.41
N ILE A 113 3.15 -3.37 -3.45
CA ILE A 113 4.51 -2.91 -3.73
C ILE A 113 5.49 -4.06 -3.66
N GLU A 114 6.18 -4.34 -4.76
CA GLU A 114 7.37 -5.17 -4.76
C GLU A 114 8.60 -4.28 -4.51
N VAL A 115 9.38 -4.62 -3.49
CA VAL A 115 10.63 -3.93 -3.15
C VAL A 115 11.80 -4.87 -3.36
N LEU A 116 12.74 -4.47 -4.23
CA LEU A 116 14.03 -5.14 -4.38
C LEU A 116 15.10 -4.30 -3.72
N ILE A 117 15.79 -4.85 -2.73
CA ILE A 117 16.79 -4.14 -1.94
C ILE A 117 17.93 -5.07 -1.53
N GLN A 118 19.17 -4.59 -1.68
CA GLN A 118 20.32 -5.25 -1.09
C GLN A 118 20.38 -4.91 0.40
N LEU A 119 20.25 -5.92 1.25
CA LEU A 119 20.36 -5.75 2.70
C LEU A 119 21.76 -6.14 3.19
N ALA A 120 22.12 -5.60 4.36
CA ALA A 120 23.39 -5.91 5.02
C ALA A 120 23.41 -7.39 5.45
N ASN A 121 24.55 -8.04 5.24
CA ASN A 121 24.79 -9.46 5.52
C ASN A 121 23.94 -10.43 4.68
N GLU A 122 23.37 -9.97 3.56
CA GLU A 122 22.73 -10.84 2.59
C GLU A 122 23.59 -10.97 1.34
N ILE A 123 23.68 -12.18 0.79
CA ILE A 123 24.51 -12.46 -0.40
C ILE A 123 23.88 -11.98 -1.70
N GLU A 124 22.56 -11.87 -1.74
CA GLU A 124 21.79 -11.46 -2.92
C GLU A 124 20.76 -10.38 -2.58
N VAL A 125 20.22 -9.74 -3.63
CA VAL A 125 19.15 -8.76 -3.50
C VAL A 125 17.88 -9.45 -3.03
N SER A 126 17.40 -9.08 -1.85
CA SER A 126 16.12 -9.56 -1.35
C SER A 126 14.95 -8.91 -2.07
N ARG A 127 13.88 -9.69 -2.22
CA ARG A 127 12.61 -9.27 -2.83
C ARG A 127 11.49 -9.38 -1.81
N TRP A 128 10.67 -8.33 -1.73
CA TRP A 128 9.64 -8.20 -0.72
C TRP A 128 8.32 -7.78 -1.33
N GLU A 129 7.22 -8.36 -0.85
CA GLU A 129 5.87 -7.84 -1.04
C GLU A 129 5.51 -6.99 0.17
N VAL A 130 5.07 -5.76 -0.07
CA VAL A 130 4.65 -4.80 0.93
C VAL A 130 3.29 -4.24 0.52
N ASP A 131 2.30 -4.37 1.40
CA ASP A 131 0.93 -3.92 1.15
C ASP A 131 0.36 -3.17 2.36
N ALA A 132 -0.49 -2.17 2.08
CA ALA A 132 -1.24 -1.41 3.08
C ALA A 132 -2.76 -1.61 2.93
N TRP A 133 -3.26 -2.22 1.85
CA TRP A 133 -4.69 -2.50 1.73
C TRP A 133 -5.09 -3.72 2.59
N ASP A 134 -4.36 -4.82 2.45
CA ASP A 134 -4.25 -5.92 3.43
C ASP A 134 -2.86 -5.84 4.05
N PRO A 135 -2.72 -5.18 5.22
CA PRO A 135 -1.41 -4.81 5.73
C PRO A 135 -0.46 -6.00 5.94
N ARG A 136 0.66 -6.05 5.22
CA ARG A 136 1.67 -7.12 5.35
C ARG A 136 3.04 -6.78 4.77
N ILE A 137 4.07 -7.46 5.28
CA ILE A 137 5.43 -7.46 4.74
C ILE A 137 5.91 -8.90 4.61
N ILE A 138 6.14 -9.37 3.38
CA ILE A 138 6.48 -10.76 3.09
C ILE A 138 7.77 -10.81 2.28
N ASP A 139 8.75 -11.60 2.73
CA ASP A 139 9.92 -11.92 1.92
C ASP A 139 9.54 -12.94 0.85
N ILE A 140 9.61 -12.52 -0.41
CA ILE A 140 9.28 -13.29 -1.60
C ILE A 140 10.51 -13.50 -2.49
N SER A 141 11.69 -13.53 -1.87
CA SER A 141 12.96 -13.79 -2.56
C SER A 141 12.92 -15.14 -3.27
N ILE A 142 13.57 -15.21 -4.44
CA ILE A 142 13.65 -16.42 -5.25
C ILE A 142 14.67 -17.36 -4.58
N ARG A 143 14.25 -18.59 -4.29
CA ARG A 143 15.11 -19.63 -3.72
C ARG A 143 16.11 -20.13 -4.78
N PRO A 144 17.20 -20.82 -4.38
CA PRO A 144 18.16 -21.40 -5.32
C PRO A 144 17.55 -22.38 -6.34
N ASP A 145 16.43 -23.02 -5.98
CA ASP A 145 15.68 -23.93 -6.86
C ASP A 145 14.72 -23.20 -7.83
N GLY A 146 14.68 -21.87 -7.79
CA GLY A 146 13.80 -21.02 -8.61
C GLY A 146 12.39 -20.82 -8.04
N SER A 147 12.03 -21.48 -6.94
CA SER A 147 10.74 -21.28 -6.28
C SER A 147 10.70 -19.97 -5.49
N ILE A 148 9.50 -19.52 -5.12
CA ILE A 148 9.32 -18.28 -4.35
C ILE A 148 9.21 -18.61 -2.87
N LYS A 149 9.94 -17.88 -2.05
CA LYS A 149 9.80 -17.96 -0.60
C LYS A 149 8.43 -17.47 -0.15
N ASN A 150 7.85 -18.14 0.85
CA ASN A 150 6.53 -17.80 1.41
C ASN A 150 5.40 -17.76 0.36
N SER A 151 5.53 -18.48 -0.75
CA SER A 151 4.55 -18.49 -1.85
C SER A 151 3.13 -18.87 -1.42
N GLU A 152 3.02 -19.68 -0.38
CA GLU A 152 1.80 -20.15 0.26
C GLU A 152 1.03 -19.04 1.00
N TYR A 153 1.70 -17.94 1.32
CA TYR A 153 1.11 -16.74 1.96
C TYR A 153 0.82 -15.62 0.95
N LEU A 154 1.08 -15.86 -0.34
CA LEU A 154 0.73 -14.91 -1.40
C LEU A 154 -0.74 -15.10 -1.81
N ASP A 155 -1.62 -14.50 -1.02
CA ASP A 155 -3.07 -14.50 -1.28
C ASP A 155 -3.37 -14.01 -2.70
N TYR A 156 -2.58 -13.06 -3.20
CA TYR A 156 -2.68 -12.45 -4.52
C TYR A 156 -2.04 -13.26 -5.66
N GLY A 157 -1.35 -14.36 -5.33
CA GLY A 157 -0.62 -15.20 -6.27
C GLY A 157 0.67 -14.57 -6.77
N TYR A 158 1.53 -15.39 -7.39
CA TYR A 158 2.80 -14.94 -7.95
C TYR A 158 2.78 -15.00 -9.48
N ALA A 159 2.45 -13.88 -10.13
CA ALA A 159 2.86 -13.56 -11.49
C ALA A 159 2.92 -12.05 -11.59
N VAL A 160 4.10 -11.53 -11.92
CA VAL A 160 4.39 -10.10 -11.78
C VAL A 160 4.06 -9.37 -13.08
N PHE A 161 2.89 -8.76 -13.17
CA PHE A 161 2.67 -7.68 -14.14
C PHE A 161 3.09 -6.36 -13.48
N THR A 162 4.26 -5.86 -13.87
CA THR A 162 4.80 -4.60 -13.35
C THR A 162 4.08 -3.45 -14.03
N LEU A 163 3.26 -2.72 -13.26
CA LEU A 163 2.61 -1.49 -13.75
C LEU A 163 3.59 -0.33 -13.79
N ASN A 164 4.54 -0.31 -12.87
CA ASN A 164 5.52 0.75 -12.74
C ASN A 164 6.77 0.23 -12.01
N SER A 165 7.95 0.77 -12.32
CA SER A 165 9.24 0.47 -11.71
C SER A 165 10.10 1.73 -11.59
N ILE A 166 10.56 2.03 -10.38
CA ILE A 166 11.40 3.21 -10.11
C ILE A 166 12.43 2.90 -9.01
N TYR A 167 13.62 3.49 -9.04
CA TYR A 167 14.52 3.47 -7.90
C TYR A 167 14.13 4.54 -6.88
N SER A 168 14.32 4.25 -5.60
CA SER A 168 13.95 5.17 -4.51
C SER A 168 14.61 6.54 -4.63
N HIS A 169 15.83 6.64 -5.14
CA HIS A 169 16.55 7.92 -5.32
C HIS A 169 16.14 8.71 -6.57
N GLU A 170 15.34 8.13 -7.47
CA GLU A 170 14.87 8.81 -8.69
C GLU A 170 13.60 9.63 -8.42
N ILE A 171 12.96 9.46 -7.26
CA ILE A 171 11.80 10.23 -6.84
C ILE A 171 12.27 11.55 -6.25
N ASN A 172 11.76 12.67 -6.76
CA ASN A 172 12.12 13.99 -6.24
C ASN A 172 11.28 14.36 -5.00
N TYR A 173 11.68 13.89 -3.82
CA TYR A 173 10.98 14.15 -2.55
C TYR A 173 11.02 15.61 -2.06
N GLN A 174 11.82 16.46 -2.70
CA GLN A 174 11.83 17.90 -2.40
C GLN A 174 10.66 18.63 -3.06
N LYS A 175 10.06 18.03 -4.10
CA LYS A 175 8.86 18.55 -4.73
C LYS A 175 7.69 18.45 -3.76
N ARG A 176 6.81 19.46 -3.78
CA ARG A 176 5.56 19.47 -3.01
C ARG A 176 4.46 20.08 -3.85
N TYR A 177 3.28 19.49 -3.79
CA TYR A 177 2.06 20.02 -4.39
C TYR A 177 1.09 20.43 -3.29
N THR A 178 0.47 21.59 -3.47
CA THR A 178 -0.57 22.10 -2.57
C THR A 178 -1.87 22.18 -3.34
N PHE A 179 -2.94 21.66 -2.74
CA PHE A 179 -4.29 21.68 -3.31
C PHE A 179 -5.15 22.64 -2.47
N PHE A 180 -5.65 23.70 -3.10
CA PHE A 180 -6.41 24.75 -2.42
C PHE A 180 -7.90 24.57 -2.67
N GLN A 181 -8.58 23.79 -1.82
CA GLN A 181 -10.03 23.56 -1.84
C GLN A 181 -10.62 23.05 -3.17
N ASN A 182 -9.78 22.76 -4.17
CA ASN A 182 -10.14 22.17 -5.45
C ASN A 182 -9.21 20.96 -5.72
N PRO A 183 -9.75 19.73 -5.73
CA PRO A 183 -11.15 19.41 -5.42
C PRO A 183 -11.51 19.72 -3.95
N PRO A 184 -12.80 19.87 -3.62
CA PRO A 184 -13.23 20.01 -2.23
C PRO A 184 -12.77 18.79 -1.44
N LYS A 185 -12.49 18.92 -0.13
CA LYS A 185 -12.20 17.73 0.69
C LYS A 185 -13.48 16.91 0.88
N PRO A 186 -13.40 15.57 0.87
CA PRO A 186 -14.56 14.74 1.12
C PRO A 186 -15.01 14.91 2.57
N ILE A 187 -16.31 14.99 2.79
CA ILE A 187 -16.90 15.18 4.11
C ILE A 187 -17.35 13.80 4.65
N PRO A 188 -16.86 13.37 5.82
CA PRO A 188 -17.36 12.15 6.44
C PRO A 188 -18.80 12.37 6.93
N GLY A 189 -19.64 11.35 6.83
CA GLY A 189 -21.00 11.42 7.32
C GLY A 189 -21.90 10.25 6.92
N PRO A 190 -22.98 10.03 7.69
CA PRO A 190 -23.99 9.03 7.37
C PRO A 190 -24.78 9.43 6.12
N PRO A 191 -25.48 8.49 5.46
CA PRO A 191 -26.41 8.82 4.36
C PRO A 191 -27.48 9.84 4.76
N ASP A 192 -28.01 10.55 3.76
CA ASP A 192 -29.14 11.47 3.96
C ASP A 192 -30.48 10.74 4.18
N LEU A 193 -30.54 9.45 3.82
CA LEU A 193 -31.70 8.58 3.96
C LEU A 193 -31.39 7.33 4.80
N ASN A 194 -32.40 6.49 5.03
CA ASN A 194 -32.24 5.21 5.72
C ASN A 194 -31.12 4.38 5.07
N ALA A 195 -30.04 4.17 5.82
CA ALA A 195 -28.93 3.33 5.42
C ALA A 195 -29.33 1.85 5.39
N THR A 196 -28.65 1.08 4.56
CA THR A 196 -28.59 -0.38 4.78
C THR A 196 -28.07 -0.64 6.20
N PRO A 197 -28.76 -1.45 7.02
CA PRO A 197 -28.27 -1.83 8.35
C PRO A 197 -26.86 -2.39 8.26
N GLU A 198 -25.99 -2.04 9.21
CA GLU A 198 -24.56 -2.38 9.15
C GLU A 198 -24.29 -3.87 8.88
N ARG A 199 -25.08 -4.75 9.51
CA ARG A 199 -24.99 -6.20 9.36
C ARG A 199 -25.32 -6.71 7.95
N GLU A 200 -26.05 -5.92 7.15
CA GLU A 200 -26.51 -6.26 5.79
C GLU A 200 -25.68 -5.54 4.71
N ILE A 201 -24.71 -4.67 5.07
CA ILE A 201 -23.98 -3.85 4.10
C ILE A 201 -23.24 -4.72 3.08
N LEU A 202 -22.51 -5.72 3.54
CA LEU A 202 -21.73 -6.61 2.66
C LEU A 202 -22.63 -7.51 1.80
N ASP A 203 -23.81 -7.87 2.30
CA ASP A 203 -24.78 -8.68 1.55
C ASP A 203 -25.41 -7.89 0.39
N LYS A 204 -25.68 -6.59 0.60
CA LYS A 204 -26.28 -5.71 -0.43
C LYS A 204 -25.26 -5.09 -1.36
N HIS A 205 -23.99 -5.05 -0.98
CA HIS A 205 -22.91 -4.43 -1.73
C HIS A 205 -21.77 -5.45 -1.93
N PRO A 206 -21.91 -6.38 -2.90
CA PRO A 206 -20.94 -7.46 -3.10
C PRO A 206 -19.55 -6.97 -3.53
N ASP A 207 -19.46 -5.74 -4.05
CA ASP A 207 -18.20 -5.09 -4.44
C ASP A 207 -17.45 -4.47 -3.24
N LEU A 208 -18.06 -4.44 -2.04
CA LEU A 208 -17.39 -3.98 -0.82
C LEU A 208 -16.68 -5.14 -0.14
N TYR A 209 -15.48 -4.84 0.34
CA TYR A 209 -14.66 -5.77 1.08
C TYR A 209 -14.91 -5.66 2.58
N ARG A 210 -14.66 -6.76 3.29
CA ARG A 210 -14.46 -6.71 4.74
C ARG A 210 -13.29 -5.78 5.06
N ASP A 211 -13.32 -5.20 6.26
CA ASP A 211 -12.20 -4.42 6.74
C ASP A 211 -11.00 -5.36 6.95
N TYR A 212 -9.88 -5.04 6.32
CA TYR A 212 -8.58 -5.65 6.62
C TYR A 212 -7.83 -4.66 7.50
N THR A 213 -7.84 -4.92 8.81
CA THR A 213 -7.38 -3.95 9.81
C THR A 213 -5.92 -4.14 10.19
N LEU A 214 -5.28 -3.09 10.71
CA LEU A 214 -3.91 -3.20 11.22
C LEU A 214 -3.85 -4.20 12.40
N GLU A 215 -4.86 -4.16 13.26
CA GLU A 215 -4.99 -5.00 14.44
C GLU A 215 -5.04 -6.49 14.08
N GLU A 216 -5.80 -6.85 13.05
CA GLU A 216 -5.84 -8.22 12.52
C GLU A 216 -4.50 -8.64 11.94
N SER A 217 -3.87 -7.81 11.10
CA SER A 217 -2.55 -8.08 10.54
C SER A 217 -1.46 -8.26 11.60
N ILE A 218 -1.50 -7.47 12.68
CA ILE A 218 -0.59 -7.61 13.82
C ILE A 218 -0.83 -8.93 14.54
N LYS A 219 -2.09 -9.26 14.81
CA LYS A 219 -2.47 -10.53 15.47
C LYS A 219 -2.05 -11.75 14.65
N GLU A 220 -2.07 -11.65 13.33
CA GLU A 220 -1.63 -12.69 12.39
C GLU A 220 -0.10 -12.73 12.19
N GLY A 221 0.65 -11.80 12.77
CA GLY A 221 2.12 -11.72 12.62
C GLY A 221 2.57 -11.29 11.22
N LYS A 222 1.69 -10.66 10.43
CA LYS A 222 2.01 -10.08 9.11
C LYS A 222 2.74 -8.75 9.22
N ILE A 223 2.53 -8.04 10.34
CA ILE A 223 3.12 -6.74 10.69
C ILE A 223 3.55 -6.76 12.16
N ASP A 224 4.64 -6.05 12.47
CA ASP A 224 5.09 -5.82 13.84
C ASP A 224 5.21 -4.32 14.13
N PRO A 225 4.46 -3.77 15.10
CA PRO A 225 4.58 -2.35 15.45
C PRO A 225 6.00 -1.94 15.89
N ASP A 226 6.72 -2.86 16.54
CA ASP A 226 8.06 -2.62 17.09
C ASP A 226 9.18 -2.92 16.08
N GLY A 227 8.83 -3.37 14.87
CA GLY A 227 9.79 -3.73 13.83
C GLY A 227 10.55 -5.03 14.08
N SER A 228 10.02 -5.89 14.95
CA SER A 228 10.56 -7.23 15.16
C SER A 228 10.35 -8.09 13.90
N ILE A 229 11.34 -8.94 13.61
CA ILE A 229 11.29 -9.83 12.45
C ILE A 229 10.42 -11.04 12.76
N HIS A 230 9.27 -11.14 12.07
CA HIS A 230 8.38 -12.29 12.11
C HIS A 230 8.75 -13.36 11.10
N TYR A 231 8.08 -14.51 11.21
CA TYR A 231 8.32 -15.69 10.38
C TYR A 231 8.41 -15.38 8.87
N LEU A 232 7.46 -14.61 8.32
CA LEU A 232 7.42 -14.23 6.89
C LEU A 232 8.56 -13.30 6.46
N GLN A 233 9.28 -12.73 7.43
CA GLN A 233 10.30 -11.72 7.22
C GLN A 233 11.70 -12.24 7.58
N LYS A 234 11.85 -13.44 8.17
CA LYS A 234 13.16 -13.99 8.56
C LYS A 234 14.00 -14.30 7.34
N ALA A 235 15.30 -14.03 7.36
CA ALA A 235 16.21 -14.52 6.32
C ALA A 235 16.31 -16.05 6.36
N SER A 236 16.43 -16.67 5.19
CA SER A 236 16.79 -18.09 5.07
C SER A 236 18.31 -18.25 5.11
N THR A 237 18.81 -19.44 5.43
CA THR A 237 20.26 -19.71 5.45
C THR A 237 20.94 -19.45 4.11
N TRP A 238 20.26 -19.69 2.99
CA TRP A 238 20.78 -19.42 1.64
C TRP A 238 20.80 -17.93 1.27
N GLN A 239 20.20 -17.05 2.09
CA GLN A 239 20.26 -15.60 1.88
C GLN A 239 21.45 -14.96 2.60
N LEU A 240 22.14 -15.69 3.50
CA LEU A 240 23.18 -15.19 4.39
C LEU A 240 24.58 -15.67 3.98
#